data_AF-A0A2E6FCL2-F1
#
_entry.id   AF-A0A2E6FCL2-F1
#
_cell.length_a   1.000
_cell.length_b   1.000
_cell.length_c   1.000
_cell.angle_alpha   90.00
_cell.angle_beta   90.00
_cell.angle_gamma   90.00
#
_symmetry.space_group_name_H-M   'P 1'
#
loop_
_entity.id
_entity.type
_entity.pdbx_description
1 polymer ?
#
loop_
_entity_poly.entity_id
_entity_poly.type
_entity_poly.pdbx_seq_one_letter_code
_entity_poly.pdbx_strand_id
1 'polypeptide(L)'
;MKQDTVTKLNKVLDISGELVKRDLSPKVDINTIDLSNEYEFSQKQYHTLIEKGNAALDEILAVAKESENPRAFEVVTQLLSGLTNTTKELLVLQKTKKEIEKETKDPSTVNNSLFIGSTAELQELLTAKKK
;
A
#
# COMPACT_ATOMS: atom_id res chain seq x y z
N MET A 1 -19.91 -28.06 8.13
CA MET A 1 -20.94 -29.00 7.63
C MET A 1 -20.54 -30.41 8.03
N LYS A 2 -21.50 -31.25 8.47
CA LYS A 2 -21.24 -32.64 8.83
C LYS A 2 -20.90 -33.43 7.55
N GLN A 3 -19.88 -34.31 7.60
CA GLN A 3 -19.40 -35.06 6.42
C GLN A 3 -20.52 -35.81 5.69
N ASP A 4 -21.51 -36.30 6.45
CA ASP A 4 -22.69 -37.02 5.96
C ASP A 4 -23.51 -36.23 4.92
N THR A 5 -23.62 -34.91 5.06
CA THR A 5 -24.37 -34.08 4.10
C THR A 5 -23.63 -33.96 2.76
N VAL A 6 -22.31 -33.89 2.79
CA VAL A 6 -21.49 -33.77 1.57
C VAL A 6 -21.46 -35.08 0.81
N THR A 7 -21.39 -36.23 1.49
CA THR A 7 -21.47 -37.55 0.85
C THR A 7 -22.80 -37.77 0.15
N LYS A 8 -23.92 -37.31 0.74
CA LYS A 8 -25.25 -37.39 0.10
C LYS A 8 -25.34 -36.52 -1.14
N LEU A 9 -24.78 -35.30 -1.11
CA LEU A 9 -24.74 -34.39 -2.26
C LEU A 9 -23.88 -34.96 -3.40
N ASN A 10 -22.72 -35.52 -3.10
CA ASN A 10 -21.85 -36.13 -4.10
C ASN A 10 -22.51 -37.31 -4.83
N LYS A 11 -23.33 -38.09 -4.10
CA LYS A 11 -24.10 -39.21 -4.67
C LYS A 11 -25.23 -38.76 -5.60
N VAL A 12 -25.88 -37.63 -5.30
CA VAL A 12 -26.95 -37.08 -6.14
C VAL A 12 -26.40 -36.43 -7.41
N LEU A 13 -25.20 -35.86 -7.33
CA LEU A 13 -24.56 -35.16 -8.44
C LEU A 13 -23.64 -36.06 -9.28
N ASP A 14 -23.51 -37.34 -8.93
CA ASP A 14 -22.62 -38.33 -9.58
C ASP A 14 -21.16 -37.86 -9.70
N ILE A 15 -20.68 -37.17 -8.67
CA ILE A 15 -19.32 -36.60 -8.61
C ILE A 15 -18.48 -37.45 -7.65
N SER A 16 -17.43 -38.10 -8.16
CA SER A 16 -16.47 -38.88 -7.37
C SER A 16 -15.43 -38.01 -6.63
N GLY A 17 -15.88 -36.94 -5.98
CA GLY A 17 -14.99 -36.03 -5.25
C GLY A 17 -14.73 -36.51 -3.82
N GLU A 18 -13.46 -36.78 -3.48
CA GLU A 18 -13.04 -36.99 -2.10
C GLU A 18 -12.86 -35.66 -1.34
N LEU A 19 -13.22 -35.67 -0.06
CA LEU A 19 -13.01 -34.54 0.84
C LEU A 19 -11.52 -34.39 1.17
N VAL A 20 -10.81 -33.53 0.44
CA VAL A 20 -9.44 -33.15 0.79
C VAL A 20 -9.48 -32.30 2.06
N LYS A 21 -8.86 -32.80 3.14
CA LYS A 21 -8.60 -31.98 4.33
C LYS A 21 -7.63 -30.88 3.93
N ARG A 22 -8.10 -29.64 3.96
CA ARG A 22 -7.26 -28.46 3.72
C ARG A 22 -6.36 -28.30 4.94
N ASP A 23 -5.05 -28.49 4.77
CA ASP A 23 -4.08 -28.13 5.79
C ASP A 23 -4.30 -26.65 6.15
N LEU A 24 -4.47 -26.36 7.44
CA LEU A 24 -4.57 -24.99 7.90
C LEU A 24 -3.25 -24.32 7.57
N SER A 25 -3.29 -23.31 6.70
CA SER A 25 -2.16 -22.45 6.41
C SER A 25 -1.51 -21.99 7.72
N PRO A 26 -0.17 -21.87 7.78
CA PRO A 26 0.52 -21.47 9.00
C PRO A 26 -0.10 -20.17 9.51
N LYS A 27 -0.42 -20.17 10.81
CA LYS A 27 -0.98 -19.01 11.51
C LYS A 27 0.06 -17.90 11.39
N VAL A 28 -0.20 -16.91 10.53
CA VAL A 28 0.64 -15.72 10.43
C VAL A 28 0.46 -14.97 11.73
N ASP A 29 1.50 -14.97 12.56
CA ASP A 29 1.59 -14.07 13.71
C ASP A 29 1.55 -12.64 13.16
N ILE A 30 0.43 -11.95 13.36
CA ILE A 30 0.28 -10.53 13.03
C ILE A 30 0.99 -9.72 14.12
N ASN A 31 2.30 -9.94 14.26
CA ASN A 31 3.16 -9.10 15.06
C ASN A 31 3.84 -8.17 14.07
N THR A 32 3.37 -6.91 14.04
CA THR A 32 4.00 -5.80 13.31
C THR A 32 4.41 -6.18 11.89
N ILE A 33 3.44 -6.32 10.98
CA ILE A 33 3.77 -6.26 9.55
C ILE A 33 4.58 -4.97 9.38
N ASP A 34 5.83 -5.16 8.99
CA ASP A 34 6.82 -4.12 8.79
C ASP A 34 6.27 -3.18 7.72
N LEU A 35 5.64 -2.10 8.18
CA LEU A 35 4.98 -1.12 7.32
C LEU A 35 5.94 -0.57 6.26
N SER A 36 7.24 -0.55 6.57
CA SER A 36 8.29 -0.20 5.62
C SER A 36 8.44 -1.25 4.53
N ASN A 37 8.48 -2.55 4.88
CA ASN A 37 8.55 -3.63 3.90
C ASN A 37 7.32 -3.68 3.00
N GLU A 38 6.12 -3.52 3.55
CA GLU A 38 4.88 -3.54 2.76
C GLU A 38 4.79 -2.32 1.82
N TYR A 39 5.25 -1.16 2.29
CA TYR A 39 5.40 0.03 1.46
C TYR A 39 6.40 -0.19 0.33
N GLU A 40 7.60 -0.70 0.63
CA GLU A 40 8.65 -0.94 -0.37
C GLU A 40 8.22 -1.99 -1.39
N PHE A 41 7.54 -3.04 -0.94
CA PHE A 41 6.93 -4.04 -1.81
C PHE A 41 5.92 -3.38 -2.75
N SER A 42 4.96 -2.64 -2.21
CA SER A 42 3.93 -1.95 -2.99
C SER A 42 4.54 -0.97 -3.99
N GLN A 43 5.51 -0.16 -3.56
CA GLN A 43 6.23 0.79 -4.40
C GLN A 43 6.91 0.08 -5.58
N LYS A 44 7.63 -1.01 -5.31
CA LYS A 44 8.30 -1.81 -6.34
C LYS A 44 7.31 -2.44 -7.33
N GLN A 45 6.16 -2.92 -6.85
CA GLN A 45 5.11 -3.44 -7.71
C GLN A 45 4.57 -2.35 -8.66
N TYR A 46 4.25 -1.16 -8.14
CA TYR A 46 3.78 -0.06 -8.96
C TYR A 46 4.81 0.37 -10.02
N HIS A 47 6.10 0.46 -9.66
CA HIS A 47 7.16 0.74 -10.65
C HIS A 47 7.23 -0.34 -11.73
N THR A 48 7.18 -1.61 -11.34
CA THR A 48 7.21 -2.74 -12.28
C THR A 48 6.00 -2.73 -13.22
N LEU A 49 4.81 -2.42 -12.70
CA LEU A 49 3.58 -2.27 -13.48
C LEU A 49 3.69 -1.11 -14.47
N ILE A 50 4.25 0.02 -14.05
CA ILE A 50 4.44 1.18 -14.93
C ILE A 50 5.43 0.86 -16.05
N GLU A 51 6.57 0.24 -15.75
CA GLU A 51 7.56 -0.15 -16.77
C GLU A 51 6.97 -1.13 -17.78
N LYS A 52 6.35 -2.21 -17.30
CA LYS A 52 5.70 -3.20 -18.17
C LYS A 52 4.53 -2.60 -18.95
N GLY A 53 3.78 -1.69 -18.33
CA GLY A 53 2.67 -0.98 -18.96
C GLY A 53 3.14 -0.06 -20.08
N ASN A 54 4.25 0.66 -19.92
CA ASN A 54 4.83 1.47 -20.99
C ASN A 54 5.34 0.60 -22.15
N ALA A 55 6.05 -0.48 -21.86
CA ALA A 55 6.51 -1.41 -22.91
C ALA A 55 5.33 -2.04 -23.69
N ALA A 56 4.29 -2.50 -22.98
CA ALA A 56 3.09 -3.02 -23.60
C ALA A 56 2.34 -1.94 -24.41
N LEU A 57 2.34 -0.69 -23.96
CA LEU A 57 1.74 0.42 -24.68
C LEU A 57 2.44 0.65 -26.03
N ASP A 58 3.77 0.61 -26.06
CA ASP A 58 4.55 0.75 -27.29
C ASP A 58 4.26 -0.38 -28.28
N GLU A 59 4.21 -1.64 -27.81
CA GLU A 59 3.88 -2.80 -28.63
C GLU A 59 2.45 -2.71 -29.20
N ILE A 60 1.47 -2.41 -28.36
CA ILE A 60 0.07 -2.30 -28.79
C ILE A 60 -0.12 -1.10 -29.70
N LEU A 61 0.61 0.01 -29.49
CA LEU A 61 0.59 1.16 -30.39
C LEU A 61 1.15 0.81 -31.78
N ALA A 62 2.19 -0.02 -31.85
CA ALA A 62 2.70 -0.53 -33.12
C ALA A 62 1.65 -1.40 -33.84
N VAL A 63 1.01 -2.33 -33.13
CA VAL A 63 -0.08 -3.16 -33.66
C VAL A 63 -1.27 -2.30 -34.10
N ALA A 64 -1.64 -1.29 -33.33
CA ALA A 64 -2.74 -0.39 -33.65
C ALA A 64 -2.47 0.39 -34.95
N LYS A 65 -1.24 0.88 -35.13
CA LYS A 65 -0.79 1.54 -36.37
C LYS A 65 -0.82 0.61 -37.57
N GLU A 66 -0.34 -0.63 -37.41
CA GLU A 66 -0.35 -1.63 -38.49
C GLU A 66 -1.78 -2.06 -38.88
N SER A 67 -2.67 -2.18 -37.89
CA SER A 67 -4.06 -2.59 -38.13
C SER A 67 -4.93 -1.51 -38.78
N GLU A 68 -4.49 -0.24 -38.74
CA GLU A 68 -5.25 0.96 -39.14
C GLU A 68 -6.69 1.01 -38.59
N ASN A 69 -6.98 0.27 -37.51
CA ASN A 69 -8.34 0.09 -37.00
C ASN A 69 -8.63 1.06 -35.84
N PRO A 70 -9.68 1.90 -35.92
CA PRO A 70 -10.08 2.80 -34.84
C PRO A 70 -10.27 2.09 -33.49
N ARG A 71 -10.71 0.82 -33.49
CA ARG A 71 -10.91 0.03 -32.28
C ARG A 71 -9.60 -0.30 -31.57
N ALA A 72 -8.51 -0.50 -32.31
CA ALA A 72 -7.21 -0.78 -31.72
C ALA A 72 -6.68 0.43 -30.94
N PHE A 73 -6.87 1.65 -31.46
CA PHE A 73 -6.52 2.89 -30.76
C PHE A 73 -7.35 3.10 -29.49
N GLU A 74 -8.61 2.66 -29.45
CA GLU A 74 -9.41 2.70 -28.23
C GLU A 74 -8.87 1.79 -27.12
N VAL A 75 -8.34 0.61 -27.49
CA VAL A 75 -7.69 -0.28 -26.51
C VAL A 75 -6.41 0.37 -25.98
N VAL A 76 -5.64 1.05 -26.84
CA VAL A 76 -4.46 1.83 -26.42
C VAL A 76 -4.85 2.94 -25.43
N THR A 77 -5.94 3.68 -25.68
CA THR A 77 -6.36 4.75 -24.76
C THR A 77 -6.89 4.20 -23.44
N GLN A 78 -7.55 3.04 -23.44
CA GLN A 78 -7.95 2.33 -22.23
C GLN A 78 -6.72 1.88 -21.42
N LEU A 79 -5.70 1.31 -22.08
CA LEU A 79 -4.46 0.90 -21.43
C LEU A 79 -3.68 2.09 -20.88
N LEU A 80 -3.58 3.19 -21.63
CA LEU A 80 -2.97 4.44 -21.18
C LEU A 80 -3.71 5.01 -19.95
N SER A 81 -5.04 4.90 -19.92
CA SER A 81 -5.85 5.31 -18.77
C SER A 81 -5.55 4.45 -17.54
N GLY A 82 -5.44 3.13 -17.70
CA GLY A 82 -5.02 2.20 -16.64
C GLY A 82 -3.62 2.51 -16.11
N LEU A 83 -2.67 2.79 -17.00
CA LEU A 83 -1.31 3.18 -16.65
C LEU A 83 -1.30 4.52 -15.88
N THR A 84 -2.08 5.51 -16.34
CA THR A 84 -2.22 6.81 -15.66
C THR A 84 -2.78 6.65 -14.25
N ASN A 85 -3.77 5.77 -14.06
CA ASN A 85 -4.33 5.49 -12.74
C ASN A 85 -3.31 4.79 -11.82
N THR A 86 -2.55 3.83 -12.35
CA THR A 86 -1.47 3.15 -11.62
C THR A 86 -0.40 4.16 -11.15
N THR A 87 -0.02 5.11 -12.00
CA THR A 87 0.90 6.19 -11.64
C THR A 87 0.32 7.12 -10.57
N LYS A 88 -0.99 7.42 -10.61
CA LYS A 88 -1.66 8.18 -9.54
C LYS A 88 -1.64 7.43 -8.22
N GLU A 89 -1.88 6.12 -8.22
CA GLU A 89 -1.81 5.32 -7.00
C GLU A 89 -0.42 5.30 -6.39
N LEU A 90 0.64 5.21 -7.20
CA LEU A 90 2.02 5.36 -6.73
C LEU A 90 2.25 6.71 -6.03
N LEU A 91 1.69 7.81 -6.57
CA LEU A 91 1.79 9.13 -5.94
C LEU A 91 1.00 9.20 -4.63
N VAL A 92 -0.17 8.58 -4.56
CA VAL A 92 -0.96 8.49 -3.32
C VAL A 92 -0.19 7.70 -2.26
N LEU A 93 0.38 6.55 -2.62
CA LEU A 93 1.20 5.73 -1.73
C LEU A 93 2.36 6.53 -1.12
N GLN A 94 3.07 7.30 -1.95
CA GLN A 94 4.17 8.16 -1.50
C GLN A 94 3.68 9.27 -0.54
N LYS A 95 2.53 9.88 -0.80
CA LYS A 95 1.92 10.87 0.10
C LYS A 95 1.54 10.26 1.44
N THR A 96 0.88 9.10 1.42
CA THR A 96 0.48 8.38 2.63
C THR A 96 1.68 8.01 3.49
N LYS A 97 2.79 7.53 2.90
CA LYS A 97 4.03 7.30 3.67
C LYS A 97 4.54 8.59 4.32
N LYS A 98 4.57 9.69 3.57
CA LYS A 98 5.04 10.98 4.09
C LYS A 98 4.14 11.52 5.21
N GLU A 99 2.83 11.31 5.13
CA GLU A 99 1.87 11.70 6.18
C GLU A 99 2.08 10.87 7.45
N ILE A 100 2.21 9.55 7.33
CA ILE A 100 2.50 8.65 8.44
C ILE A 100 3.84 9.01 9.13
N GLU A 101 4.88 9.32 8.34
CA GLU A 101 6.18 9.75 8.87
C GLU A 101 6.17 11.15 9.51
N LYS A 102 5.21 12.02 9.15
CA LYS A 102 5.07 13.36 9.72
C LYS A 102 4.40 13.31 11.09
N GLU A 103 3.35 12.51 11.25
CA GLU A 103 2.67 12.33 12.55
C GLU A 103 3.64 11.83 13.64
N THR A 104 4.73 11.15 13.27
CA THR A 104 5.77 10.71 14.20
C THR A 104 6.76 11.81 14.60
N LYS A 105 6.82 12.94 13.87
CA LYS A 105 7.82 14.01 14.06
C LYS A 105 7.25 15.30 14.68
N ASP A 106 5.95 15.37 14.94
CA ASP A 106 5.39 16.51 15.66
C ASP A 106 5.88 16.50 17.13
N PRO A 107 6.48 17.59 17.64
CA PRO A 107 7.01 17.61 18.99
C PRO A 107 5.86 17.53 20.01
N SER A 108 5.69 16.37 20.64
CA SER A 108 4.67 16.10 21.67
C SER A 108 4.90 16.83 23.01
N THR A 109 5.82 17.79 23.06
CA THR A 109 6.00 18.65 24.24
C THR A 109 6.47 20.03 23.82
N VAL A 110 5.50 20.92 23.56
CA VAL A 110 5.77 22.36 23.56
C VAL A 110 5.84 22.79 25.02
N ASN A 111 7.02 22.65 25.64
CA ASN A 111 7.23 23.08 27.01
C ASN A 111 7.31 24.62 27.02
N ASN A 112 6.14 25.27 26.94
CA ASN A 112 6.03 26.72 27.03
C ASN A 112 6.38 27.12 28.47
N SER A 113 7.68 27.27 28.71
CA SER A 113 8.28 27.64 29.98
C SER A 113 8.04 29.14 30.20
N LEU A 114 6.78 29.54 30.29
CA LEU A 114 6.41 30.90 30.61
C LEU A 114 6.75 31.11 32.09
N PHE A 115 7.86 31.77 32.35
CA PHE A 115 8.25 32.14 33.70
C PHE A 115 7.34 33.28 34.18
N ILE A 116 6.44 32.96 35.10
CA ILE A 116 5.58 33.95 35.75
C ILE A 116 6.26 34.34 37.06
N GLY A 117 7.00 35.46 37.04
CA GLY A 117 7.75 35.98 38.17
C GLY A 117 8.43 37.30 37.82
N SER A 118 9.19 37.86 38.75
CA SER A 118 9.91 39.12 38.51
C SER A 118 11.20 38.89 37.71
N THR A 119 11.68 39.93 37.03
CA THR A 119 12.95 39.87 36.28
C THR A 119 14.16 39.58 37.17
N ALA A 120 14.09 39.90 38.46
CA ALA A 120 15.12 39.60 39.45
C ALA A 120 15.24 38.09 39.72
N GLU A 121 14.12 37.38 39.87
CA GLU A 121 14.09 35.93 40.10
C GLU A 121 14.59 35.15 38.88
N LEU A 122 14.34 35.66 37.66
CA LEU A 122 14.95 35.11 36.44
C LEU A 122 16.47 35.21 36.46
N GLN A 123 17.02 36.32 36.95
CA GLN A 123 18.47 36.54 36.98
C GLN A 123 19.17 35.65 38.02
N GLU A 124 18.53 35.41 39.16
CA GLU A 124 19.02 34.46 40.17
C GLU A 124 19.05 33.02 39.64
N LEU A 125 17.99 32.57 38.94
CA LEU A 125 17.95 31.24 38.35
C LEU A 125 19.03 31.04 37.27
N LEU A 126 19.28 32.06 36.45
CA LEU A 126 20.31 32.01 35.41
C LEU A 126 21.74 32.00 35.98
N THR A 127 21.96 32.68 37.10
CA THR A 127 23.27 32.75 37.76
C THR A 127 23.55 31.53 38.64
N ALA A 128 22.52 30.96 39.30
CA ALA A 128 22.61 29.71 40.05
C ALA A 128 23.00 28.51 39.16
N LYS A 129 22.56 28.50 37.89
CA LYS A 129 22.87 27.44 36.92
C LYS A 129 24.28 27.52 36.32
N LYS A 130 25.02 28.61 36.58
CA LYS A 130 26.37 28.87 36.01
C LYS A 130 27.51 28.48 36.97
N LYS A 131 27.19 27.80 38.08
CA LYS A 131 28.14 27.19 39.03
C LYS A 131 28.20 25.68 38.84
#